data_AF-B2W676-F1
#
_entry.id   AF-B2W676-F1
#
_cell.length_a   1.000
_cell.length_b   1.000
_cell.length_c   1.000
_cell.angle_alpha   90.00
_cell.angle_beta   90.00
_cell.angle_gamma   90.00
#
_symmetry.space_group_name_H-M   'P 1'
#
loop_
_entity.id
_entity.type
_entity.pdbx_description
1 polymer ?
#
loop_
_entity_poly.entity_id
_entity_poly.type
_entity_poly.pdbx_seq_one_letter_code
_entity_poly.pdbx_strand_id
1 'polypeptide(L)'
;MLPAKRQKTVRDSGAFIDHSDSDSSDSAFESVRRHKSDKSKNKKSNDDDGKNTTSPNEAAAPAPHDYICIHRPYFDVEGAEWLASSYLDKEEVFNKCYKPIFEQEVKDGIYKAPPSEHKDHKWVMMWDAWLKTDLLRRKSSYCDPNAFGMNLYNDWRGWGMHEISENMMKEFDKAFRSKDVNRIERMWVVVSAVGLWINEEDHLDAIMQCEDGETTFEIFALLGCSLLTALAAIEAADELKPDSRFLDLALVIAYYLELSHDIFAYGIEDECTAWRKDAVEYFKKGNLNPDKGIFATKMRIEKPEEVGASEEETDEEDENATTVQTTPAKGTAENPVTIDDEVANKENKKPEAAPNTCVSPPLTPKVKRKRDASSMENKGTDPWKWAQKFAAYKKKHHPKLGGEHYDITKMSSIDREAVAFDGTDPLANIPRKALRENLLDIA
;
A
#
# COMPACT_ATOMS: atom_id res chain seq x y z
N MET A 1 1.90 4.10 -69.56
CA MET A 1 2.96 3.08 -69.38
C MET A 1 2.92 2.58 -67.94
N LEU A 2 2.62 1.29 -67.78
CA LEU A 2 2.84 0.46 -66.58
C LEU A 2 4.35 0.12 -66.47
N PRO A 3 4.88 -0.48 -65.36
CA PRO A 3 4.16 -1.40 -64.49
C PRO A 3 4.39 -1.36 -62.97
N ALA A 4 3.36 -1.91 -62.31
CA ALA A 4 3.33 -2.45 -60.96
C ALA A 4 4.16 -3.74 -60.79
N LYS A 5 4.55 -4.06 -59.54
CA LYS A 5 4.79 -5.42 -58.99
C LYS A 5 4.79 -5.29 -57.46
N ARG A 6 3.72 -5.70 -56.75
CA ARG A 6 3.32 -7.05 -56.29
C ARG A 6 3.54 -7.20 -54.77
N GLN A 7 2.42 -7.19 -54.04
CA GLN A 7 2.25 -7.78 -52.73
C GLN A 7 2.70 -9.25 -52.72
N LYS A 8 3.23 -9.70 -51.58
CA LYS A 8 3.17 -11.09 -51.16
C LYS A 8 2.80 -11.14 -49.68
N THR A 9 1.57 -11.57 -49.43
CA THR A 9 1.02 -12.01 -48.15
C THR A 9 1.57 -13.41 -47.84
N VAL A 10 1.89 -13.65 -46.56
CA VAL A 10 1.84 -15.01 -45.98
C VAL A 10 1.17 -14.86 -44.61
N ARG A 11 -0.06 -15.36 -44.54
CA ARG A 11 -0.72 -15.82 -43.32
C ARG A 11 -0.15 -17.21 -42.99
N ASP A 12 0.16 -17.43 -41.73
CA ASP A 12 0.02 -18.70 -41.02
C ASP A 12 -0.30 -18.28 -39.57
N SER A 13 -1.54 -18.32 -39.08
CA SER A 13 -2.37 -19.48 -38.78
C SER A 13 -1.74 -20.46 -37.78
N GLY A 14 -1.36 -19.95 -36.61
CA GLY A 14 -1.18 -20.74 -35.38
C GLY A 14 -2.33 -20.47 -34.40
N ALA A 15 -3.15 -21.48 -34.19
CA ALA A 15 -4.37 -21.52 -33.41
C ALA A 15 -4.13 -21.74 -31.90
N PHE A 16 -4.94 -21.08 -31.06
CA PHE A 16 -5.30 -21.38 -29.65
C PHE A 16 -4.14 -21.48 -28.63
N ILE A 17 -4.25 -20.89 -27.44
CA ILE A 17 -5.04 -21.42 -26.33
C ILE A 17 -5.41 -20.29 -25.35
N ASP A 18 -6.68 -20.33 -24.94
CA ASP A 18 -7.31 -19.59 -23.87
C ASP A 18 -7.11 -20.38 -22.57
N HIS A 19 -6.38 -19.83 -21.60
CA HIS A 19 -6.29 -20.25 -20.20
C HIS A 19 -6.11 -18.96 -19.39
N SER A 20 -7.13 -18.42 -18.74
CA SER A 20 -7.71 -18.85 -17.46
C SER A 20 -6.66 -19.33 -16.45
N ASP A 21 -6.63 -18.63 -15.32
CA ASP A 21 -5.95 -18.94 -14.05
C ASP A 21 -4.45 -18.57 -13.98
N SER A 22 -4.19 -17.39 -13.40
CA SER A 22 -2.90 -17.10 -12.76
C SER A 22 -3.14 -16.54 -11.35
N ASP A 23 -3.61 -17.42 -10.47
CA ASP A 23 -3.26 -17.38 -9.06
C ASP A 23 -1.74 -17.60 -8.94
N SER A 24 -0.97 -16.53 -8.81
CA SER A 24 0.45 -16.62 -8.42
C SER A 24 0.93 -15.30 -7.79
N SER A 25 0.32 -14.91 -6.67
CA SER A 25 0.90 -13.91 -5.75
C SER A 25 1.65 -14.56 -4.57
N ASP A 26 1.87 -15.87 -4.59
CA ASP A 26 2.57 -16.62 -3.54
C ASP A 26 4.00 -16.92 -3.96
N SER A 27 4.92 -15.94 -3.85
CA SER A 27 6.35 -16.20 -3.65
C SER A 27 7.22 -14.97 -3.37
N ALA A 28 6.70 -13.74 -3.43
CA ALA A 28 7.53 -12.54 -3.28
C ALA A 28 8.27 -12.46 -1.92
N PHE A 29 7.76 -13.14 -0.88
CA PHE A 29 8.40 -13.17 0.44
C PHE A 29 9.43 -14.29 0.62
N GLU A 30 9.40 -15.35 -0.22
CA GLU A 30 10.41 -16.41 -0.18
C GLU A 30 11.67 -16.05 -0.97
N SER A 31 11.56 -15.22 -2.02
CA SER A 31 12.71 -14.82 -2.86
C SER A 31 13.66 -13.82 -2.20
N VAL A 32 13.24 -13.13 -1.13
CA VAL A 32 14.12 -12.26 -0.33
C VAL A 32 15.11 -13.07 0.51
N ARG A 33 14.87 -14.39 0.69
CA ARG A 33 15.75 -15.29 1.43
C ARG A 33 16.84 -15.86 0.53
N ARG A 34 17.93 -15.10 0.35
CA ARG A 34 19.36 -15.51 0.21
C ARG A 34 20.09 -14.73 -0.87
N HIS A 35 20.88 -13.74 -0.47
CA HIS A 35 22.05 -13.32 -1.25
C HIS A 35 23.25 -14.22 -0.93
N LYS A 36 23.68 -15.03 -1.90
CA LYS A 36 25.09 -15.39 -2.04
C LYS A 36 25.72 -14.32 -2.92
N SER A 37 26.78 -13.69 -2.42
CA SER A 37 27.60 -12.76 -3.18
C SER A 37 28.33 -13.49 -4.31
N ASP A 38 28.04 -13.13 -5.56
CA ASP A 38 28.80 -13.59 -6.72
C ASP A 38 30.10 -12.77 -6.80
N LYS A 39 31.22 -13.41 -6.42
CA LYS A 39 32.57 -12.90 -6.70
C LYS A 39 32.87 -13.06 -8.19
N SER A 40 33.39 -11.98 -8.76
CA SER A 40 33.87 -11.90 -10.14
C SER A 40 34.90 -13.00 -10.45
N LYS A 41 34.72 -13.64 -11.61
CA LYS A 41 35.69 -14.60 -12.17
C LYS A 41 36.84 -13.84 -12.80
N ASN A 42 38.04 -13.99 -12.24
CA ASN A 42 39.26 -13.99 -13.05
C ASN A 42 40.12 -15.21 -12.73
N LYS A 43 40.87 -15.67 -13.73
CA LYS A 43 41.22 -17.07 -14.01
C LYS A 43 42.60 -17.47 -13.48
N LYS A 44 42.70 -18.72 -12.97
CA LYS A 44 43.85 -19.66 -12.86
C LYS A 44 44.98 -19.40 -11.82
N SER A 45 45.13 -20.31 -10.85
CA SER A 45 46.18 -21.37 -10.81
C SER A 45 46.05 -22.25 -9.55
N ASN A 46 46.78 -23.38 -9.54
CA ASN A 46 46.51 -24.67 -8.87
C ASN A 46 46.78 -24.76 -7.35
N ASP A 47 46.10 -25.76 -6.76
CA ASP A 47 46.45 -26.66 -5.64
C ASP A 47 47.25 -26.12 -4.44
N ASP A 48 46.59 -26.08 -3.26
CA ASP A 48 47.10 -26.78 -2.07
C ASP A 48 46.01 -26.94 -0.98
N ASP A 49 46.07 -28.06 -0.27
CA ASP A 49 45.19 -28.49 0.81
C ASP A 49 45.27 -27.54 2.03
N GLY A 50 44.13 -26.97 2.43
CA GLY A 50 44.12 -25.99 3.53
C GLY A 50 42.74 -25.73 4.12
N LYS A 51 42.31 -26.65 5.01
CA LYS A 51 41.51 -26.40 6.22
C LYS A 51 40.62 -25.13 6.16
N ASN A 52 39.37 -25.30 5.71
CA ASN A 52 38.35 -24.26 5.75
C ASN A 52 38.05 -23.89 7.22
N THR A 53 38.73 -22.85 7.70
CA THR A 53 38.32 -22.06 8.86
C THR A 53 37.04 -21.31 8.48
N THR A 54 35.93 -21.77 9.04
CA THR A 54 34.65 -21.06 9.05
C THR A 54 34.89 -19.65 9.62
N SER A 55 34.68 -18.61 8.81
CA SER A 55 34.66 -17.23 9.31
C SER A 55 33.60 -17.11 10.41
N PRO A 56 33.90 -16.50 11.57
CA PRO A 56 32.92 -16.32 12.63
C PRO A 56 31.99 -15.14 12.32
N ASN A 57 30.70 -15.33 12.60
CA ASN A 57 29.65 -14.32 12.75
C ASN A 57 29.25 -13.49 11.53
N GLU A 58 28.40 -14.06 10.69
CA GLU A 58 27.26 -13.31 10.16
C GLU A 58 26.08 -13.71 11.07
N ALA A 59 25.58 -12.78 11.90
CA ALA A 59 24.47 -13.08 12.80
C ALA A 59 23.27 -13.57 11.96
N ALA A 60 22.62 -14.65 12.40
CA ALA A 60 21.43 -15.15 11.71
C ALA A 60 20.36 -14.06 11.68
N ALA A 61 19.67 -13.91 10.54
CA ALA A 61 18.55 -12.98 10.45
C ALA A 61 17.49 -13.30 11.53
N PRO A 62 16.81 -12.28 12.09
CA PRO A 62 15.75 -12.49 13.08
C PRO A 62 14.67 -13.44 12.55
N ALA A 63 14.00 -14.16 13.44
CA ALA A 63 12.84 -14.94 13.04
C ALA A 63 11.72 -13.99 12.55
N PRO A 64 10.81 -14.47 11.68
CA PRO A 64 9.73 -13.66 11.09
C PRO A 64 8.98 -12.71 12.04
N HIS A 65 8.61 -13.19 13.22
CA HIS A 65 7.83 -12.43 14.20
C HIS A 65 8.68 -11.95 15.39
N ASP A 66 10.01 -12.08 15.30
CA ASP A 66 10.88 -11.44 16.29
C ASP A 66 10.75 -9.93 16.14
N TYR A 67 10.67 -9.24 17.26
CA TYR A 67 10.73 -7.79 17.26
C TYR A 67 12.16 -7.31 17.14
N ILE A 68 12.32 -6.26 16.36
CA ILE A 68 13.55 -5.49 16.24
C ILE A 68 13.29 -4.04 16.61
N CYS A 69 14.34 -3.34 17.03
CA CYS A 69 14.34 -1.89 17.10
C CYS A 69 14.46 -1.30 15.68
N ILE A 70 13.59 -0.34 15.36
CA ILE A 70 13.65 0.47 14.15
C ILE A 70 14.02 1.91 14.52
N HIS A 71 14.44 2.72 13.56
CA HIS A 71 14.68 4.14 13.81
C HIS A 71 13.40 4.87 14.16
N ARG A 72 13.47 5.96 14.94
CA ARG A 72 12.35 6.90 15.07
C ARG A 72 11.93 7.34 13.66
N PRO A 73 10.67 7.14 13.21
CA PRO A 73 10.27 7.52 11.86
C PRO A 73 10.38 9.03 11.62
N TYR A 74 10.73 9.42 10.39
CA TYR A 74 10.87 10.84 10.02
C TYR A 74 9.57 11.64 10.23
N PHE A 75 8.42 11.09 9.80
CA PHE A 75 7.12 11.75 9.96
C PHE A 75 6.78 12.08 11.43
N ASP A 76 7.27 11.28 12.38
CA ASP A 76 7.04 11.53 13.80
C ASP A 76 7.92 12.68 14.33
N VAL A 77 9.12 12.86 13.77
CA VAL A 77 9.96 14.03 14.04
C VAL A 77 9.34 15.27 13.42
N GLU A 78 8.94 15.18 12.15
CA GLU A 78 8.30 16.29 11.42
C GLU A 78 7.00 16.74 12.08
N GLY A 79 6.12 15.81 12.43
CA GLY A 79 4.88 16.12 13.14
C GLY A 79 5.11 16.73 14.52
N ALA A 80 6.16 16.29 15.24
CA ALA A 80 6.52 16.90 16.53
C ALA A 80 6.99 18.35 16.37
N GLU A 81 7.79 18.64 15.34
CA GLU A 81 8.25 19.99 15.01
C GLU A 81 7.11 20.91 14.54
N TRP A 82 6.14 20.35 13.82
CA TRP A 82 4.93 21.06 13.41
C TRP A 82 4.05 21.42 14.61
N LEU A 83 3.81 20.49 15.55
CA LEU A 83 3.09 20.78 16.79
C LEU A 83 3.80 21.76 17.71
N ALA A 84 5.13 21.81 17.66
CA ALA A 84 5.93 22.80 18.37
C ALA A 84 5.84 24.19 17.72
N SER A 85 5.10 24.35 16.62
CA SER A 85 5.01 25.57 15.82
C SER A 85 6.38 26.08 15.39
N SER A 86 7.30 25.18 15.08
CA SER A 86 8.57 25.54 14.47
C SER A 86 8.32 25.93 12.99
N TYR A 87 8.97 26.99 12.52
CA TYR A 87 8.90 27.44 11.12
C TYR A 87 10.00 26.81 10.25
N LEU A 88 10.46 25.62 10.61
CA LEU A 88 11.47 24.89 9.85
C LEU A 88 10.80 24.26 8.62
N ASP A 89 11.42 24.38 7.45
CA ASP A 89 10.97 23.62 6.27
C ASP A 89 11.39 22.13 6.37
N LYS A 90 10.87 21.29 5.45
CA LYS A 90 11.16 19.83 5.45
C LYS A 90 12.66 19.52 5.42
N GLU A 91 13.45 20.26 4.64
CA GLU A 91 14.89 20.04 4.54
C GLU A 91 15.60 20.43 5.85
N GLU A 92 15.15 21.50 6.50
CA GLU A 92 15.65 21.93 7.79
C GLU A 92 15.28 20.96 8.91
N VAL A 93 14.05 20.46 8.97
CA VAL A 93 13.62 19.41 9.92
C VAL A 93 14.47 18.17 9.73
N PHE A 94 14.69 17.74 8.48
CA PHE A 94 15.53 16.59 8.19
C PHE A 94 16.96 16.80 8.70
N ASN A 95 17.61 17.91 8.34
CA ASN A 95 19.02 18.14 8.64
C ASN A 95 19.29 18.50 10.10
N LYS A 96 18.40 19.28 10.74
CA LYS A 96 18.61 19.82 12.10
C LYS A 96 18.02 18.93 13.18
N CYS A 97 16.92 18.23 12.91
CA CYS A 97 16.20 17.43 13.92
C CYS A 97 16.35 15.93 13.69
N TYR A 98 15.94 15.42 12.53
CA TYR A 98 15.90 13.98 12.27
C TYR A 98 17.29 13.35 12.14
N LYS A 99 18.15 13.91 11.27
CA LYS A 99 19.47 13.36 10.98
C LYS A 99 20.35 13.20 12.22
N PRO A 100 20.44 14.16 13.16
CA PRO A 100 21.20 13.96 14.40
C PRO A 100 20.66 12.84 15.29
N ILE A 101 19.32 12.68 15.37
CA ILE A 101 18.69 11.57 16.11
C ILE A 101 19.09 10.24 15.46
N PHE A 102 18.91 10.14 14.15
CA PHE A 102 19.26 8.94 13.38
C PHE A 102 20.74 8.56 13.52
N GLU A 103 21.66 9.53 13.38
CA GLU A 103 23.10 9.30 13.52
C GLU A 103 23.47 8.81 14.93
N GLN A 104 22.79 9.34 15.96
CA GLN A 104 22.97 8.89 17.34
C GLN A 104 22.44 7.46 17.54
N GLU A 105 21.26 7.13 17.02
CA GLU A 105 20.71 5.77 17.06
C GLU A 105 21.62 4.75 16.34
N VAL A 106 22.21 5.12 15.21
CA VAL A 106 23.22 4.31 14.50
C VAL A 106 24.45 4.10 15.36
N LYS A 107 24.97 5.16 15.99
CA LYS A 107 26.14 5.09 16.87
C LYS A 107 25.90 4.21 18.09
N ASP A 108 24.68 4.24 18.63
CA ASP A 108 24.28 3.44 19.78
C ASP A 108 23.92 1.99 19.42
N GLY A 109 23.97 1.62 18.13
CA GLY A 109 23.72 0.27 17.67
C GLY A 109 22.26 -0.16 17.79
N ILE A 110 21.33 0.79 17.82
CA ILE A 110 19.90 0.52 18.06
C ILE A 110 19.26 -0.22 16.89
N TYR A 111 19.61 0.13 15.66
CA TYR A 111 18.92 -0.40 14.49
C TYR A 111 19.09 -1.90 14.32
N LYS A 112 17.96 -2.61 14.16
CA LYS A 112 17.86 -4.07 14.07
C LYS A 112 18.31 -4.84 15.32
N ALA A 113 18.65 -4.15 16.42
CA ALA A 113 18.93 -4.80 17.69
C ALA A 113 17.63 -5.38 18.29
N PRO A 114 17.72 -6.44 19.13
CA PRO A 114 16.59 -6.90 19.92
C PRO A 114 16.12 -5.82 20.92
N PRO A 115 14.80 -5.59 21.08
CA PRO A 115 14.28 -4.60 22.05
C PRO A 115 14.70 -4.84 23.51
N SER A 116 15.07 -6.09 23.85
CA SER A 116 15.59 -6.41 25.17
C SER A 116 16.92 -5.72 25.50
N GLU A 117 17.69 -5.33 24.48
CA GLU A 117 18.97 -4.62 24.60
C GLU A 117 18.77 -3.10 24.74
N HIS A 118 17.65 -2.57 24.23
CA HIS A 118 17.31 -1.13 24.24
C HIS A 118 15.90 -0.90 24.80
N LYS A 119 15.69 -1.19 26.08
CA LYS A 119 14.35 -1.20 26.71
C LYS A 119 13.63 0.15 26.69
N ASP A 120 14.38 1.25 26.66
CA ASP A 120 13.83 2.61 26.61
C ASP A 120 13.51 3.04 25.17
N HIS A 121 13.96 2.29 24.17
CA HIS A 121 13.70 2.55 22.76
C HIS A 121 12.33 2.00 22.37
N LYS A 122 11.33 2.89 22.29
CA LYS A 122 9.95 2.50 22.00
C LYS A 122 9.71 2.05 20.56
N TRP A 123 10.56 2.48 19.61
CA TRP A 123 10.37 2.22 18.19
C TRP A 123 10.76 0.77 17.86
N VAL A 124 9.76 -0.09 17.84
CA VAL A 124 9.93 -1.53 17.62
C VAL A 124 8.91 -2.03 16.63
N MET A 125 9.28 -3.07 15.89
CA MET A 125 8.41 -3.68 14.87
C MET A 125 8.80 -5.15 14.68
N MET A 126 7.82 -6.01 14.36
CA MET A 126 8.14 -7.38 13.93
C MET A 126 8.99 -7.35 12.67
N TRP A 127 9.95 -8.27 12.55
CA TRP A 127 10.87 -8.34 11.42
C TRP A 127 10.15 -8.47 10.07
N ASP A 128 9.14 -9.34 9.96
CA ASP A 128 8.34 -9.48 8.74
C ASP A 128 7.52 -8.22 8.42
N ALA A 129 7.08 -7.48 9.44
CA ALA A 129 6.37 -6.22 9.24
C ALA A 129 7.32 -5.13 8.74
N TRP A 130 8.54 -5.06 9.27
CA TRP A 130 9.58 -4.15 8.77
C TRP A 130 9.96 -4.44 7.31
N LEU A 131 10.21 -5.72 6.98
CA LEU A 131 10.47 -6.13 5.60
C LEU A 131 9.31 -5.78 4.65
N LYS A 132 8.08 -5.88 5.16
CA LYS A 132 6.89 -5.51 4.40
C LYS A 132 6.80 -4.00 4.21
N THR A 133 7.04 -3.18 5.23
CA THR A 133 7.11 -1.71 5.09
C THR A 133 8.16 -1.31 4.05
N ASP A 134 9.35 -1.89 4.10
CA ASP A 134 10.42 -1.64 3.13
C ASP A 134 10.02 -2.02 1.68
N LEU A 135 9.30 -3.14 1.51
CA LEU A 135 8.72 -3.51 0.21
C LEU A 135 7.65 -2.52 -0.24
N LEU A 136 6.79 -2.04 0.67
CA LEU A 136 5.73 -1.09 0.35
C LEU A 136 6.29 0.27 -0.08
N ARG A 137 7.32 0.80 0.61
CA ARG A 137 8.02 2.03 0.20
C ARG A 137 8.56 1.92 -1.23
N ARG A 138 9.25 0.81 -1.54
CA ARG A 138 9.74 0.55 -2.90
C ARG A 138 8.62 0.48 -3.93
N LYS A 139 7.52 -0.21 -3.62
CA LYS A 139 6.37 -0.28 -4.53
C LYS A 139 5.74 1.09 -4.75
N SER A 140 5.67 1.94 -3.73
CA SER A 140 5.17 3.31 -3.85
C SER A 140 6.05 4.16 -4.77
N SER A 141 7.37 4.06 -4.66
CA SER A 141 8.27 4.77 -5.58
C SER A 141 8.18 4.25 -7.01
N TYR A 142 7.88 2.96 -7.19
CA TYR A 142 7.63 2.39 -8.52
C TYR A 142 6.35 2.92 -9.19
N CYS A 143 5.46 3.54 -8.42
CA CYS A 143 4.25 4.18 -8.92
C CYS A 143 4.43 5.69 -9.14
N ASP A 144 5.59 6.27 -8.88
CA ASP A 144 5.82 7.72 -9.07
C ASP A 144 6.48 8.02 -10.41
N PRO A 145 5.77 8.58 -11.41
CA PRO A 145 6.36 8.93 -12.71
C PRO A 145 7.52 9.92 -12.60
N ASN A 146 7.51 10.81 -11.59
CA ASN A 146 8.56 11.80 -11.41
C ASN A 146 9.89 11.14 -11.05
N ALA A 147 9.86 10.06 -10.25
CA ALA A 147 11.04 9.29 -9.88
C ALA A 147 11.74 8.64 -11.09
N PHE A 148 11.04 8.52 -12.23
CA PHE A 148 11.58 7.97 -13.48
C PHE A 148 11.71 9.00 -14.61
N GLY A 149 11.40 10.28 -14.36
CA GLY A 149 11.40 11.30 -15.41
C GLY A 149 10.40 11.00 -16.54
N MET A 150 9.18 10.59 -16.17
CA MET A 150 8.13 10.19 -17.10
C MET A 150 6.91 11.12 -17.02
N ASN A 151 6.26 11.33 -18.17
CA ASN A 151 5.01 12.07 -18.31
C ASN A 151 3.82 11.12 -18.37
N LEU A 152 3.35 10.66 -17.22
CA LEU A 152 2.11 9.89 -17.07
C LEU A 152 1.00 10.76 -16.47
N TYR A 153 -0.21 10.21 -16.36
CA TYR A 153 -1.33 10.89 -15.71
C TYR A 153 -0.97 11.35 -14.29
N ASN A 154 -1.48 12.52 -13.89
CA ASN A 154 -1.29 13.11 -12.57
C ASN A 154 -1.70 12.14 -11.44
N ASP A 155 -2.78 11.37 -11.64
CA ASP A 155 -3.29 10.40 -10.67
C ASP A 155 -2.57 9.05 -10.69
N TRP A 156 -1.59 8.84 -11.57
CA TRP A 156 -0.92 7.54 -11.73
C TRP A 156 -0.36 7.00 -10.41
N ARG A 157 0.27 7.89 -9.63
CA ARG A 157 0.80 7.53 -8.31
C ARG A 157 -0.32 7.16 -7.36
N GLY A 158 -1.39 7.96 -7.27
CA GLY A 158 -2.54 7.69 -6.42
C GLY A 158 -3.23 6.36 -6.73
N TRP A 159 -3.46 6.06 -8.01
CA TRP A 159 -4.02 4.77 -8.42
C TRP A 159 -3.09 3.59 -8.09
N GLY A 160 -1.78 3.77 -8.20
CA GLY A 160 -0.81 2.78 -7.72
C GLY A 160 -0.88 2.56 -6.21
N MET A 161 -1.04 3.63 -5.43
CA MET A 161 -1.21 3.53 -3.98
C MET A 161 -2.52 2.81 -3.60
N HIS A 162 -3.60 2.98 -4.39
CA HIS A 162 -4.83 2.19 -4.24
C HIS A 162 -4.56 0.69 -4.49
N GLU A 163 -3.90 0.33 -5.59
CA GLU A 163 -3.59 -1.08 -5.88
C GLU A 163 -2.71 -1.72 -4.79
N ILE A 164 -1.74 -0.98 -4.25
CA ILE A 164 -0.89 -1.43 -3.14
C ILE A 164 -1.74 -1.66 -1.88
N SER A 165 -2.62 -0.72 -1.53
CA SER A 165 -3.51 -0.83 -0.37
C SER A 165 -4.47 -2.02 -0.48
N GLU A 166 -5.09 -2.22 -1.65
CA GLU A 166 -5.97 -3.36 -1.93
C GLU A 166 -5.23 -4.70 -1.87
N ASN A 167 -3.98 -4.74 -2.36
CA ASN A 167 -3.12 -5.92 -2.23
C ASN A 167 -2.86 -6.27 -0.76
N MET A 168 -2.66 -5.27 0.10
CA MET A 168 -2.52 -5.49 1.54
C MET A 168 -3.83 -5.98 2.18
N MET A 169 -4.98 -5.47 1.75
CA MET A 169 -6.28 -5.98 2.24
C MET A 169 -6.54 -7.43 1.80
N LYS A 170 -6.08 -7.84 0.62
CA LYS A 170 -6.10 -9.25 0.18
C LYS A 170 -5.21 -10.12 1.07
N GLU A 171 -4.01 -9.65 1.39
CA GLU A 171 -3.09 -10.36 2.28
C GLU A 171 -3.66 -10.49 3.71
N PHE A 172 -4.23 -9.40 4.24
CA PHE A 172 -4.94 -9.41 5.51
C PHE A 172 -6.10 -10.40 5.50
N ASP A 173 -6.94 -10.42 4.45
CA ASP A 173 -8.05 -11.38 4.36
C ASP A 173 -7.56 -12.83 4.31
N LYS A 174 -6.43 -13.10 3.63
CA LYS A 174 -5.78 -14.42 3.64
C LYS A 174 -5.29 -14.78 5.05
N ALA A 175 -4.71 -13.85 5.79
CA ALA A 175 -4.35 -14.04 7.20
C ALA A 175 -5.59 -14.30 8.06
N PHE A 176 -6.61 -13.45 7.96
CA PHE A 176 -7.86 -13.54 8.70
C PHE A 176 -8.59 -14.88 8.50
N ARG A 177 -8.58 -15.43 7.29
CA ARG A 177 -9.22 -16.73 6.96
C ARG A 177 -8.37 -17.95 7.30
N SER A 178 -7.12 -17.74 7.69
CA SER A 178 -6.18 -18.82 7.99
C SER A 178 -6.59 -19.61 9.22
N LYS A 179 -6.16 -20.88 9.25
CA LYS A 179 -6.20 -21.75 10.45
C LYS A 179 -4.82 -21.96 11.07
N ASP A 180 -3.83 -21.21 10.58
CA ASP A 180 -2.44 -21.24 11.06
C ASP A 180 -2.38 -20.77 12.52
N VAL A 181 -1.44 -21.33 13.28
CA VAL A 181 -1.18 -20.92 14.67
C VAL A 181 -0.71 -19.47 14.76
N ASN A 182 -0.01 -18.98 13.73
CA ASN A 182 0.48 -17.61 13.62
C ASN A 182 -0.53 -16.66 12.94
N ARG A 183 -1.83 -16.98 12.99
CA ARG A 183 -2.87 -16.21 12.31
C ARG A 183 -2.89 -14.75 12.77
N ILE A 184 -2.79 -14.50 14.08
CA ILE A 184 -2.91 -13.16 14.67
C ILE A 184 -1.69 -12.33 14.29
N GLU A 185 -0.51 -12.91 14.36
CA GLU A 185 0.78 -12.33 13.97
C GLU A 185 0.77 -11.94 12.50
N ARG A 186 0.28 -12.83 11.62
CA ARG A 186 0.16 -12.53 10.20
C ARG A 186 -0.82 -11.40 9.89
N MET A 187 -1.93 -11.30 10.63
CA MET A 187 -2.82 -10.14 10.52
C MET A 187 -2.12 -8.86 11.01
N TRP A 188 -1.44 -8.96 12.15
CA TRP A 188 -0.73 -7.84 12.77
C TRP A 188 0.41 -7.32 11.90
N VAL A 189 1.19 -8.21 11.28
CA VAL A 189 2.26 -7.86 10.33
C VAL A 189 1.76 -6.95 9.22
N VAL A 190 0.58 -7.23 8.66
CA VAL A 190 -0.02 -6.38 7.62
C VAL A 190 -0.44 -5.03 8.20
N VAL A 191 -1.16 -5.04 9.32
CA VAL A 191 -1.67 -3.81 9.96
C VAL A 191 -0.53 -2.89 10.40
N SER A 192 0.51 -3.41 11.06
CA SER A 192 1.70 -2.66 11.46
C SER A 192 2.44 -2.09 10.26
N ALA A 193 2.65 -2.90 9.22
CA ALA A 193 3.40 -2.47 8.04
C ALA A 193 2.69 -1.34 7.29
N VAL A 194 1.38 -1.47 7.10
CA VAL A 194 0.56 -0.47 6.41
C VAL A 194 0.44 0.81 7.25
N GLY A 195 0.24 0.68 8.56
CA GLY A 195 0.16 1.84 9.45
C GLY A 195 1.42 2.70 9.40
N LEU A 196 2.60 2.09 9.44
CA LEU A 196 3.86 2.83 9.29
C LEU A 196 4.02 3.38 7.87
N TRP A 197 3.81 2.55 6.85
CA TRP A 197 4.03 2.91 5.44
C TRP A 197 3.22 4.13 4.99
N ILE A 198 1.92 4.21 5.31
CA ILE A 198 1.09 5.33 4.84
C ILE A 198 1.50 6.66 5.49
N ASN A 199 1.95 6.63 6.74
CA ASN A 199 2.39 7.84 7.44
C ASN A 199 3.80 8.31 7.00
N GLU A 200 4.52 7.51 6.22
CA GLU A 200 5.85 7.87 5.76
C GLU A 200 5.82 8.55 4.39
N GLU A 201 6.80 9.44 4.19
CA GLU A 201 6.94 10.22 2.95
C GLU A 201 5.61 10.94 2.62
N ASP A 202 5.37 11.21 1.35
CA ASP A 202 4.13 11.84 0.89
C ASP A 202 3.11 10.78 0.41
N HIS A 203 3.11 9.58 1.04
CA HIS A 203 2.22 8.47 0.65
C HIS A 203 0.75 8.75 0.92
N LEU A 204 0.44 9.33 2.09
CA LEU A 204 -0.91 9.74 2.42
C LEU A 204 -1.40 10.79 1.40
N ASP A 205 -0.59 11.82 1.14
CA ASP A 205 -0.92 12.86 0.16
C ASP A 205 -1.18 12.27 -1.23
N ALA A 206 -0.40 11.30 -1.68
CA ALA A 206 -0.61 10.63 -2.97
C ALA A 206 -1.96 9.89 -3.04
N ILE A 207 -2.43 9.29 -1.94
CA ILE A 207 -3.74 8.65 -1.86
C ILE A 207 -4.87 9.71 -1.84
N MET A 208 -4.65 10.78 -1.08
CA MET A 208 -5.66 11.83 -0.85
C MET A 208 -5.89 12.73 -2.06
N GLN A 209 -4.85 12.97 -2.85
CA GLN A 209 -4.91 13.78 -4.07
C GLN A 209 -5.41 12.98 -5.29
N CYS A 210 -5.76 11.71 -5.12
CA CYS A 210 -6.32 10.89 -6.20
C CYS A 210 -7.76 11.32 -6.51
N GLU A 211 -8.07 11.54 -7.79
CA GLU A 211 -9.42 11.93 -8.23
C GLU A 211 -10.53 10.90 -7.92
N ASP A 212 -10.17 9.65 -7.57
CA ASP A 212 -11.12 8.60 -7.17
C ASP A 212 -11.41 8.61 -5.66
N GLY A 213 -12.03 9.69 -5.19
CA GLY A 213 -12.34 9.90 -3.77
C GLY A 213 -13.26 8.83 -3.16
N GLU A 214 -14.16 8.22 -3.95
CA GLU A 214 -15.04 7.16 -3.46
C GLU A 214 -14.23 5.90 -3.09
N THR A 215 -13.31 5.47 -3.95
CA THR A 215 -12.40 4.36 -3.65
C THR A 215 -11.48 4.70 -2.48
N THR A 216 -10.96 5.93 -2.42
CA THR A 216 -10.16 6.42 -1.30
C THR A 216 -10.89 6.22 0.02
N PHE A 217 -12.13 6.70 0.15
CA PHE A 217 -12.94 6.56 1.38
C PHE A 217 -13.14 5.11 1.80
N GLU A 218 -13.42 4.24 0.84
CA GLU A 218 -13.63 2.82 1.13
C GLU A 218 -12.35 2.12 1.57
N ILE A 219 -11.19 2.50 1.02
CA ILE A 219 -9.89 2.01 1.47
C ILE A 219 -9.64 2.42 2.92
N PHE A 220 -9.83 3.69 3.30
CA PHE A 220 -9.67 4.13 4.69
C PHE A 220 -10.60 3.38 5.65
N ALA A 221 -11.86 3.15 5.25
CA ALA A 221 -12.80 2.36 6.04
C ALA A 221 -12.34 0.89 6.19
N LEU A 222 -11.74 0.29 5.16
CA LEU A 222 -11.15 -1.05 5.22
C LEU A 222 -9.90 -1.09 6.09
N LEU A 223 -9.01 -0.10 5.98
CA LEU A 223 -7.81 0.02 6.81
C LEU A 223 -8.17 0.05 8.29
N GLY A 224 -9.08 0.94 8.70
CA GLY A 224 -9.59 1.00 10.06
C GLY A 224 -10.27 -0.30 10.50
N CYS A 225 -11.09 -0.90 9.64
CA CYS A 225 -11.73 -2.18 9.94
C CYS A 225 -10.69 -3.31 10.14
N SER A 226 -9.61 -3.33 9.36
CA SER A 226 -8.55 -4.33 9.48
C SER A 226 -7.82 -4.20 10.82
N LEU A 227 -7.50 -2.97 11.25
CA LEU A 227 -6.95 -2.68 12.57
C LEU A 227 -7.86 -3.22 13.68
N LEU A 228 -9.13 -2.80 13.69
CA LEU A 228 -10.09 -3.22 14.72
C LEU A 228 -10.27 -4.75 14.76
N THR A 229 -10.27 -5.38 13.59
CA THR A 229 -10.35 -6.84 13.46
C THR A 229 -9.12 -7.55 14.04
N ALA A 230 -7.93 -7.00 13.83
CA ALA A 230 -6.71 -7.53 14.45
C ALA A 230 -6.70 -7.31 15.97
N LEU A 231 -7.09 -6.12 16.44
CA LEU A 231 -7.19 -5.81 17.88
C LEU A 231 -8.20 -6.71 18.59
N ALA A 232 -9.35 -6.99 17.98
CA ALA A 232 -10.32 -7.95 18.52
C ALA A 232 -9.74 -9.36 18.66
N ALA A 233 -8.90 -9.79 17.72
CA ALA A 233 -8.24 -11.09 17.79
C ALA A 233 -7.14 -11.13 18.86
N ILE A 234 -6.37 -10.04 19.01
CA ILE A 234 -5.36 -9.87 20.06
C ILE A 234 -6.02 -9.86 21.44
N GLU A 235 -7.12 -9.13 21.59
CA GLU A 235 -7.92 -9.13 22.81
C GLU A 235 -8.46 -10.51 23.16
N ALA A 236 -9.03 -11.23 22.19
CA ALA A 236 -9.54 -12.58 22.40
C ALA A 236 -8.43 -13.58 22.79
N ALA A 237 -7.17 -13.26 22.48
CA ALA A 237 -5.99 -14.00 22.89
C ALA A 237 -5.40 -13.53 24.25
N ASP A 238 -6.08 -12.63 24.96
CA ASP A 238 -5.60 -12.01 26.22
C ASP A 238 -4.29 -11.22 26.06
N GLU A 239 -4.04 -10.67 24.87
CA GLU A 239 -2.81 -9.94 24.54
C GLU A 239 -3.03 -8.43 24.41
N LEU A 240 -4.24 -7.91 24.62
CA LEU A 240 -4.51 -6.47 24.66
C LEU A 240 -4.17 -5.91 26.05
N LYS A 241 -2.87 -5.74 26.33
CA LYS A 241 -2.35 -5.31 27.65
C LYS A 241 -0.96 -4.68 27.54
N PRO A 242 -0.46 -3.96 28.58
CA PRO A 242 0.81 -3.24 28.52
C PRO A 242 2.05 -4.13 28.38
N ASP A 243 1.97 -5.37 28.87
CA ASP A 243 3.01 -6.41 28.83
C ASP A 243 2.74 -7.47 27.75
N SER A 244 1.95 -7.10 26.73
CA SER A 244 1.65 -7.94 25.57
C SER A 244 2.91 -8.48 24.89
N ARG A 245 2.79 -9.64 24.26
CA ARG A 245 3.79 -10.13 23.30
C ARG A 245 3.85 -9.28 22.01
N PHE A 246 2.80 -8.50 21.74
CA PHE A 246 2.78 -7.51 20.65
C PHE A 246 3.33 -6.17 21.19
N LEU A 247 4.63 -5.96 21.03
CA LEU A 247 5.34 -4.86 21.70
C LEU A 247 4.97 -3.46 21.15
N ASP A 248 4.42 -3.41 19.93
CA ASP A 248 4.11 -2.19 19.17
C ASP A 248 2.61 -1.81 19.20
N LEU A 249 1.78 -2.39 20.08
CA LEU A 249 0.34 -2.08 20.17
C LEU A 249 0.03 -0.58 20.21
N ALA A 250 0.72 0.16 21.09
CA ALA A 250 0.50 1.59 21.24
C ALA A 250 0.93 2.37 19.98
N LEU A 251 2.05 1.99 19.35
CA LEU A 251 2.53 2.60 18.12
C LEU A 251 1.56 2.38 16.97
N VAL A 252 1.14 1.14 16.75
CA VAL A 252 0.28 0.76 15.62
C VAL A 252 -1.08 1.42 15.73
N ILE A 253 -1.71 1.44 16.91
CA ILE A 253 -2.97 2.17 17.08
C ILE A 253 -2.76 3.66 16.80
N ALA A 254 -1.65 4.23 17.28
CA ALA A 254 -1.35 5.64 17.07
C ALA A 254 -1.10 6.01 15.60
N TYR A 255 -0.48 5.13 14.80
CA TYR A 255 -0.32 5.34 13.35
C TYR A 255 -1.65 5.50 12.63
N TYR A 256 -2.66 4.70 12.99
CA TYR A 256 -3.98 4.80 12.37
C TYR A 256 -4.75 6.02 12.89
N LEU A 257 -4.63 6.34 14.18
CA LEU A 257 -5.22 7.57 14.70
C LEU A 257 -4.66 8.82 14.02
N GLU A 258 -3.37 8.83 13.69
CA GLU A 258 -2.74 9.93 12.95
C GLU A 258 -3.18 9.99 11.49
N LEU A 259 -3.12 8.84 10.81
CA LEU A 259 -3.61 8.66 9.44
C LEU A 259 -5.00 9.27 9.24
N SER A 260 -5.87 9.10 10.24
CA SER A 260 -7.27 9.51 10.19
C SER A 260 -7.53 10.91 10.79
N HIS A 261 -6.50 11.61 11.24
CA HIS A 261 -6.66 12.93 11.81
C HIS A 261 -6.89 14.00 10.74
N ASP A 262 -5.98 14.09 9.78
CA ASP A 262 -5.94 15.23 8.87
C ASP A 262 -6.89 15.08 7.68
N ILE A 263 -7.44 13.88 7.46
CA ILE A 263 -8.30 13.61 6.31
C ILE A 263 -9.59 14.45 6.29
N PHE A 264 -10.02 14.97 7.44
CA PHE A 264 -11.15 15.91 7.53
C PHE A 264 -10.89 17.22 6.77
N ALA A 265 -9.66 17.71 6.79
CA ALA A 265 -9.27 18.92 6.07
C ALA A 265 -9.47 18.76 4.55
N TYR A 266 -9.53 17.52 4.06
CA TYR A 266 -9.73 17.16 2.66
C TYR A 266 -11.17 16.78 2.32
N GLY A 267 -12.13 17.09 3.20
CA GLY A 267 -13.56 16.82 2.95
C GLY A 267 -13.95 15.34 3.08
N ILE A 268 -13.11 14.53 3.73
CA ILE A 268 -13.40 13.12 3.99
C ILE A 268 -14.36 13.01 5.19
N GLU A 269 -15.59 12.55 4.93
CA GLU A 269 -16.69 12.53 5.89
C GLU A 269 -16.50 11.55 7.07
N ASP A 270 -17.22 11.82 8.17
CA ASP A 270 -17.18 11.09 9.45
C ASP A 270 -17.36 9.56 9.35
N GLU A 271 -18.14 9.06 8.38
CA GLU A 271 -18.50 7.64 8.32
C GLU A 271 -17.29 6.73 8.03
N CYS A 272 -16.37 7.16 7.16
CA CYS A 272 -15.21 6.34 6.78
C CYS A 272 -14.12 6.29 7.88
N THR A 273 -14.19 7.20 8.87
CA THR A 273 -13.30 7.25 10.04
C THR A 273 -14.00 6.94 11.36
N ALA A 274 -15.25 6.46 11.32
CA ALA A 274 -16.02 6.12 12.52
C ALA A 274 -15.28 5.13 13.45
N TRP A 275 -14.42 4.28 12.88
CA TRP A 275 -13.57 3.31 13.58
C TRP A 275 -12.56 3.96 14.54
N ARG A 276 -12.28 5.26 14.44
CA ARG A 276 -11.35 5.97 15.35
C ARG A 276 -11.78 5.86 16.81
N LYS A 277 -13.08 6.01 17.08
CA LYS A 277 -13.62 5.92 18.43
C LYS A 277 -13.35 4.53 19.03
N ASP A 278 -13.59 3.49 18.24
CA ASP A 278 -13.32 2.11 18.64
C ASP A 278 -11.81 1.85 18.84
N ALA A 279 -10.94 2.43 18.01
CA ALA A 279 -9.50 2.32 18.18
C ALA A 279 -9.02 2.98 19.50
N VAL A 280 -9.59 4.14 19.85
CA VAL A 280 -9.35 4.79 21.15
C VAL A 280 -9.86 3.93 22.31
N GLU A 281 -11.03 3.28 22.16
CA GLU A 281 -11.55 2.36 23.16
C GLU A 281 -10.63 1.16 23.38
N TYR A 282 -10.11 0.54 22.31
CA TYR A 282 -9.11 -0.52 22.43
C TYR A 282 -7.84 -0.03 23.13
N PHE A 283 -7.36 1.17 22.80
CA PHE A 283 -6.19 1.75 23.46
C PHE A 283 -6.40 1.90 24.97
N LYS A 284 -7.54 2.48 25.37
CA LYS A 284 -7.92 2.67 26.78
C LYS A 284 -8.13 1.34 27.50
N LYS A 285 -8.81 0.39 26.85
CA LYS A 285 -9.11 -0.95 27.40
C LYS A 285 -7.85 -1.77 27.65
N GLY A 286 -6.86 -1.66 26.77
CA GLY A 286 -5.55 -2.28 26.94
C GLY A 286 -4.66 -1.59 27.99
N ASN A 287 -5.12 -0.49 28.60
CA ASN A 287 -4.33 0.34 29.51
C ASN A 287 -2.97 0.74 28.90
N LEU A 288 -2.95 1.01 27.59
CA LEU A 288 -1.72 1.29 26.86
C LEU A 288 -1.19 2.68 27.23
N ASN A 289 0.13 2.85 27.18
CA ASN A 289 0.77 4.12 27.50
C ASN A 289 0.85 5.03 26.25
N PRO A 290 0.23 6.23 26.25
CA PRO A 290 0.35 7.20 25.16
C PRO A 290 1.80 7.57 24.80
N ASP A 291 2.73 7.56 25.76
CA ASP A 291 4.14 7.90 25.52
C ASP A 291 4.85 6.85 24.64
N LYS A 292 4.29 5.64 24.57
CA LYS A 292 4.74 4.58 23.67
C LYS A 292 4.15 4.70 22.26
N GLY A 293 3.27 5.67 21.99
CA GLY A 293 2.80 5.98 20.64
C GLY A 293 3.70 6.98 19.92
N ILE A 294 3.15 7.68 18.93
CA ILE A 294 3.76 8.80 18.21
C ILE A 294 3.57 10.15 18.93
N PHE A 295 4.17 11.21 18.38
CA PHE A 295 4.17 12.60 18.87
C PHE A 295 2.78 13.13 19.28
N ALA A 296 1.73 12.85 18.50
CA ALA A 296 0.37 13.37 18.74
C ALA A 296 -0.54 12.42 19.55
N THR A 297 -0.08 11.22 19.93
CA THR A 297 -0.94 10.14 20.45
C THR A 297 -1.88 10.57 21.56
N LYS A 298 -1.35 11.32 22.55
CA LYS A 298 -2.14 11.80 23.68
C LYS A 298 -3.30 12.69 23.22
N MET A 299 -3.04 13.62 22.30
CA MET A 299 -4.07 14.51 21.75
C MET A 299 -5.12 13.72 20.97
N ARG A 300 -4.70 12.75 20.14
CA ARG A 300 -5.63 11.91 19.35
C ARG A 300 -6.56 11.08 20.21
N ILE A 301 -6.12 10.67 21.40
CA ILE A 301 -6.91 9.90 22.37
C ILE A 301 -7.87 10.77 23.18
N GLU A 302 -7.44 11.99 23.54
CA GLU A 302 -8.22 12.93 24.37
C GLU A 302 -9.30 13.65 23.57
N LYS A 303 -9.05 13.94 22.29
CA LYS A 303 -9.93 14.69 21.40
C LYS A 303 -10.34 13.89 20.16
N PRO A 304 -11.04 12.75 20.30
CA PRO A 304 -11.45 11.95 19.15
C PRO A 304 -12.54 12.61 18.28
N GLU A 305 -13.20 13.68 18.76
CA GLU A 305 -14.38 14.30 18.12
C GLU A 305 -14.20 15.78 17.70
N GLU A 306 -13.14 16.48 18.09
CA GLU A 306 -13.03 17.94 17.85
C GLU A 306 -12.66 18.32 16.40
N VAL A 307 -12.45 17.37 15.49
CA VAL A 307 -11.96 17.62 14.12
C VAL A 307 -13.11 17.72 13.10
N GLY A 308 -14.25 18.27 13.52
CA GLY A 308 -15.41 18.54 12.66
C GLY A 308 -16.04 19.92 12.89
N ALA A 309 -15.54 20.69 13.85
CA ALA A 309 -15.85 22.11 13.97
C ALA A 309 -14.74 22.85 13.24
N SER A 310 -15.05 23.42 12.08
CA SER A 310 -14.24 24.49 11.52
C SER A 310 -13.92 25.48 12.64
N GLU A 311 -12.64 25.74 12.87
CA GLU A 311 -12.27 27.04 13.40
C GLU A 311 -12.77 28.03 12.34
N GLU A 312 -13.98 28.55 12.54
CA GLU A 312 -14.40 29.78 11.89
C GLU A 312 -13.32 30.79 12.30
N GLU A 313 -12.41 31.09 11.38
CA GLU A 313 -11.62 32.31 11.42
C GLU A 313 -12.64 33.42 11.63
N THR A 314 -12.70 33.95 12.86
CA THR A 314 -13.37 35.21 13.13
C THR A 314 -12.50 36.27 12.48
N ASP A 315 -12.72 36.48 11.19
CA ASP A 315 -12.28 37.65 10.44
C ASP A 315 -13.10 38.85 10.95
N GLU A 316 -12.68 39.39 12.09
CA GLU A 316 -12.85 40.82 12.33
C GLU A 316 -11.75 41.55 11.53
N GLU A 317 -11.98 41.77 10.23
CA GLU A 317 -11.24 42.79 9.49
C GLU A 317 -12.16 43.88 8.92
N ASP A 318 -11.69 45.09 9.20
CA ASP A 318 -12.30 46.38 9.00
C ASP A 318 -12.72 46.69 7.56
N GLU A 319 -13.79 47.48 7.48
CA GLU A 319 -14.17 48.24 6.31
C GLU A 319 -13.00 49.12 5.79
N ASN A 320 -12.50 48.85 4.58
CA ASN A 320 -12.40 49.91 3.57
C ASN A 320 -11.99 49.47 2.15
N ALA A 321 -12.61 50.19 1.21
CA ALA A 321 -12.11 50.56 -0.12
C ALA A 321 -12.10 49.53 -1.26
N THR A 322 -13.26 49.45 -1.92
CA THR A 322 -13.45 49.33 -3.37
C THR A 322 -12.34 49.99 -4.21
N THR A 323 -11.81 49.31 -5.23
CA THR A 323 -11.79 49.76 -6.65
C THR A 323 -11.34 48.64 -7.60
N VAL A 324 -12.19 48.41 -8.59
CA VAL A 324 -12.09 47.49 -9.73
C VAL A 324 -10.97 47.92 -10.70
N GLN A 325 -10.21 46.96 -11.24
CA GLN A 325 -9.70 47.06 -12.62
C GLN A 325 -9.43 45.68 -13.27
N THR A 326 -10.25 45.39 -14.27
CA THR A 326 -10.16 44.30 -15.26
C THR A 326 -9.17 44.60 -16.38
N THR A 327 -8.37 43.63 -16.86
CA THR A 327 -8.24 43.14 -18.27
C THR A 327 -7.02 42.21 -18.49
N PRO A 328 -6.95 41.40 -19.59
CA PRO A 328 -6.72 39.96 -19.49
C PRO A 328 -5.36 39.43 -19.99
N ALA A 329 -5.11 38.17 -19.62
CA ALA A 329 -4.06 37.29 -20.11
C ALA A 329 -4.22 36.94 -21.60
N LYS A 330 -3.07 36.80 -22.28
CA LYS A 330 -2.95 36.18 -23.60
C LYS A 330 -1.80 35.18 -23.53
N GLY A 331 -2.13 33.89 -23.51
CA GLY A 331 -1.18 32.79 -23.53
C GLY A 331 -1.80 31.59 -24.24
N THR A 332 -1.38 31.38 -25.48
CA THR A 332 -1.65 30.17 -26.28
C THR A 332 -0.84 29.01 -25.70
N ALA A 333 -1.51 27.93 -25.32
CA ALA A 333 -0.90 26.64 -25.04
C ALA A 333 -1.46 25.62 -26.04
N GLU A 334 -0.57 24.92 -26.72
CA GLU A 334 -0.85 23.82 -27.63
C GLU A 334 -1.13 22.55 -26.81
N ASN A 335 -2.17 21.81 -27.19
CA ASN A 335 -2.59 20.57 -26.55
C ASN A 335 -1.58 19.44 -26.78
N PRO A 336 -1.29 18.59 -25.77
CA PRO A 336 -0.62 17.32 -25.99
C PRO A 336 -1.58 16.25 -26.52
N VAL A 337 -0.99 15.27 -27.21
CA VAL A 337 -1.61 14.23 -28.03
C VAL A 337 -2.42 13.23 -27.20
N THR A 338 -3.69 13.07 -27.53
CA THR A 338 -4.57 11.98 -27.07
C THR A 338 -4.32 10.71 -27.90
N ILE A 339 -4.18 9.56 -27.23
CA ILE A 339 -4.35 8.24 -27.85
C ILE A 339 -5.82 7.86 -27.63
N ASP A 340 -6.58 7.80 -28.73
CA ASP A 340 -8.02 7.50 -28.74
C ASP A 340 -8.32 6.05 -28.34
N ASP A 341 -9.13 5.90 -27.29
CA ASP A 341 -9.84 4.67 -26.90
C ASP A 341 -11.26 4.65 -27.51
N GLU A 342 -11.40 4.59 -28.84
CA GLU A 342 -12.70 4.28 -29.47
C GLU A 342 -12.56 3.52 -30.80
N VAL A 343 -12.28 2.22 -30.76
CA VAL A 343 -12.72 1.30 -31.83
C VAL A 343 -13.13 -0.05 -31.24
N ALA A 344 -14.30 -0.12 -30.60
CA ALA A 344 -15.09 -1.35 -30.53
C ALA A 344 -16.51 -1.09 -30.02
N ASN A 345 -17.39 -0.54 -30.87
CA ASN A 345 -18.78 -1.02 -31.02
C ASN A 345 -19.62 -0.01 -31.81
N LYS A 346 -19.96 -0.37 -33.06
CA LYS A 346 -21.32 -0.32 -33.61
C LYS A 346 -21.24 -0.63 -35.10
N GLU A 347 -21.80 -1.78 -35.47
CA GLU A 347 -22.88 -1.91 -36.45
C GLU A 347 -23.01 -3.39 -36.82
N ASN A 348 -24.14 -4.01 -36.46
CA ASN A 348 -25.02 -4.48 -37.53
C ASN A 348 -26.43 -4.81 -37.03
N LYS A 349 -27.37 -4.41 -37.88
CA LYS A 349 -28.81 -4.39 -37.72
C LYS A 349 -29.41 -5.80 -37.62
N LYS A 350 -30.48 -5.87 -36.83
CA LYS A 350 -31.52 -6.89 -36.79
C LYS A 350 -32.17 -7.10 -38.17
N PRO A 351 -32.65 -8.31 -38.47
CA PRO A 351 -33.95 -8.44 -39.11
C PRO A 351 -34.93 -9.36 -38.38
N GLU A 352 -36.19 -9.21 -38.79
CA GLU A 352 -37.47 -9.62 -38.24
C GLU A 352 -37.77 -11.12 -38.10
N ALA A 353 -38.87 -11.36 -37.36
CA ALA A 353 -39.61 -12.60 -37.09
C ALA A 353 -40.14 -13.30 -38.38
N ALA A 354 -40.69 -14.52 -38.41
CA ALA A 354 -41.48 -15.31 -37.46
C ALA A 354 -41.51 -16.81 -37.95
N PRO A 355 -42.54 -17.62 -37.64
CA PRO A 355 -42.76 -18.43 -36.43
C PRO A 355 -42.71 -19.96 -36.75
N ASN A 356 -42.75 -20.84 -35.74
CA ASN A 356 -43.54 -22.10 -35.75
C ASN A 356 -43.37 -22.88 -34.43
N THR A 357 -44.48 -22.98 -33.69
CA THR A 357 -45.10 -24.22 -33.14
C THR A 357 -44.19 -25.47 -33.01
N CYS A 358 -44.18 -26.23 -31.93
CA CYS A 358 -45.33 -26.75 -31.17
C CYS A 358 -44.86 -27.64 -30.00
N VAL A 359 -45.72 -27.73 -28.97
CA VAL A 359 -46.01 -28.90 -28.12
C VAL A 359 -44.99 -29.29 -27.02
N SER A 360 -45.35 -28.96 -25.78
CA SER A 360 -44.97 -29.72 -24.58
C SER A 360 -45.80 -31.02 -24.48
N PRO A 361 -45.27 -32.06 -23.81
CA PRO A 361 -46.05 -32.63 -22.70
C PRO A 361 -45.23 -32.90 -21.43
N PRO A 362 -45.91 -33.08 -20.27
CA PRO A 362 -45.34 -32.90 -18.93
C PRO A 362 -44.79 -34.20 -18.34
N LEU A 363 -43.93 -34.09 -17.30
CA LEU A 363 -44.08 -34.77 -15.99
C LEU A 363 -42.78 -34.76 -15.13
N THR A 364 -42.91 -34.16 -13.94
CA THR A 364 -42.31 -34.54 -12.63
C THR A 364 -40.81 -34.32 -12.31
N PRO A 365 -40.51 -34.03 -11.02
CA PRO A 365 -39.29 -33.34 -10.60
C PRO A 365 -38.14 -34.30 -10.30
N LYS A 366 -36.96 -34.03 -10.86
CA LYS A 366 -35.70 -34.64 -10.40
C LYS A 366 -34.92 -33.65 -9.55
N VAL A 367 -35.01 -33.89 -8.25
CA VAL A 367 -34.03 -33.48 -7.24
C VAL A 367 -32.62 -33.76 -7.76
N LYS A 368 -31.74 -32.75 -7.78
CA LYS A 368 -30.29 -32.96 -7.65
C LYS A 368 -29.56 -31.66 -7.26
N ARG A 369 -29.16 -31.66 -5.98
CA ARG A 369 -27.94 -31.11 -5.39
C ARG A 369 -27.76 -29.59 -5.42
N LYS A 370 -28.33 -28.98 -4.39
CA LYS A 370 -27.76 -27.84 -3.67
C LYS A 370 -26.25 -28.11 -3.45
N ARG A 371 -25.38 -27.32 -4.08
CA ARG A 371 -24.01 -27.17 -3.57
C ARG A 371 -24.15 -26.29 -2.34
N ASP A 372 -24.10 -26.92 -1.18
CA ASP A 372 -23.98 -26.21 0.08
C ASP A 372 -22.66 -25.45 0.06
N ALA A 373 -22.76 -24.13 -0.09
CA ALA A 373 -21.77 -23.20 0.42
C ALA A 373 -21.82 -23.28 1.95
N SER A 374 -21.33 -24.39 2.50
CA SER A 374 -21.00 -24.52 3.91
C SER A 374 -19.67 -23.81 4.12
N SER A 375 -19.71 -22.47 4.13
CA SER A 375 -18.74 -21.68 4.88
C SER A 375 -18.80 -22.18 6.31
N MET A 376 -17.78 -22.93 6.74
CA MET A 376 -17.62 -23.22 8.15
C MET A 376 -17.53 -21.88 8.88
N GLU A 377 -18.55 -21.58 9.67
CA GLU A 377 -18.61 -20.43 10.56
C GLU A 377 -17.37 -20.48 11.46
N ASN A 378 -16.48 -19.50 11.31
CA ASN A 378 -15.56 -19.13 12.37
C ASN A 378 -16.41 -18.64 13.54
N LYS A 379 -16.80 -19.53 14.44
CA LYS A 379 -17.38 -19.18 15.75
C LYS A 379 -16.28 -18.71 16.71
N GLY A 380 -15.47 -17.77 16.25
CA GLY A 380 -14.57 -16.92 17.03
C GLY A 380 -14.77 -15.53 16.47
N THR A 381 -15.44 -14.70 17.26
CA THR A 381 -16.14 -13.46 16.88
C THR A 381 -15.41 -12.59 15.86
N ASP A 382 -16.03 -12.30 14.72
CA ASP A 382 -15.70 -11.19 13.80
C ASP A 382 -16.62 -9.99 14.14
N PRO A 383 -16.41 -9.28 15.27
CA PRO A 383 -17.31 -8.23 15.73
C PRO A 383 -17.37 -7.04 14.75
N TRP A 384 -16.27 -6.81 14.02
CA TRP A 384 -16.12 -5.71 13.06
C TRP A 384 -16.63 -6.07 11.65
N LYS A 385 -17.09 -7.31 11.47
CA LYS A 385 -17.68 -7.84 10.23
C LYS A 385 -16.74 -7.70 9.03
N TRP A 386 -15.43 -7.91 9.25
CA TRP A 386 -14.40 -7.85 8.21
C TRP A 386 -14.79 -8.67 6.98
N ALA A 387 -15.20 -9.93 7.20
CA ALA A 387 -15.52 -10.83 6.09
C ALA A 387 -16.66 -10.29 5.21
N GLN A 388 -17.64 -9.61 5.81
CA GLN A 388 -18.76 -8.99 5.11
C GLN A 388 -18.31 -7.72 4.38
N LYS A 389 -17.61 -6.81 5.07
CA LYS A 389 -17.16 -5.52 4.50
C LYS A 389 -16.23 -5.74 3.32
N PHE A 390 -15.22 -6.60 3.48
CA PHE A 390 -14.29 -6.89 2.39
C PHE A 390 -14.97 -7.62 1.22
N ALA A 391 -15.94 -8.51 1.47
CA ALA A 391 -16.72 -9.11 0.40
C ALA A 391 -17.58 -8.09 -0.36
N ALA A 392 -18.15 -7.10 0.32
CA ALA A 392 -18.91 -6.01 -0.29
C ALA A 392 -18.00 -5.13 -1.17
N TYR A 393 -16.84 -4.73 -0.64
CA TYR A 393 -15.82 -3.98 -1.39
C TYR A 393 -15.41 -4.72 -2.66
N LYS A 394 -15.02 -6.00 -2.55
CA LYS A 394 -14.67 -6.83 -3.71
C LYS A 394 -15.76 -6.92 -4.75
N LYS A 395 -17.02 -6.97 -4.34
CA LYS A 395 -18.16 -7.03 -5.28
C LYS A 395 -18.33 -5.72 -6.05
N LYS A 396 -18.05 -4.58 -5.41
CA LYS A 396 -18.14 -3.24 -6.01
C LYS A 396 -17.03 -3.01 -7.03
N HIS A 397 -15.80 -3.40 -6.70
CA HIS A 397 -14.59 -3.16 -7.50
C HIS A 397 -14.23 -4.30 -8.47
N HIS A 398 -15.04 -5.36 -8.54
CA HIS A 398 -14.81 -6.47 -9.48
C HIS A 398 -14.89 -5.99 -10.95
N PRO A 399 -13.97 -6.40 -11.84
CA PRO A 399 -12.97 -7.46 -11.69
C PRO A 399 -11.58 -7.01 -11.20
N LYS A 400 -11.32 -5.72 -11.01
CA LYS A 400 -9.98 -5.19 -10.75
C LYS A 400 -9.83 -4.84 -9.27
N LEU A 401 -9.28 -5.78 -8.49
CA LEU A 401 -8.96 -5.58 -7.07
C LEU A 401 -7.47 -5.84 -6.83
N GLY A 402 -6.76 -4.76 -6.50
CA GLY A 402 -5.31 -4.71 -6.47
C GLY A 402 -4.71 -4.97 -7.85
N GLY A 403 -3.40 -5.07 -7.88
CA GLY A 403 -2.69 -5.27 -9.14
C GLY A 403 -1.25 -4.81 -9.07
N GLU A 404 -0.70 -4.59 -10.25
CA GLU A 404 0.59 -3.96 -10.51
C GLU A 404 0.52 -3.13 -11.79
N HIS A 405 -0.68 -2.65 -12.14
CA HIS A 405 -0.92 -1.92 -13.38
C HIS A 405 -0.16 -0.60 -13.39
N TYR A 406 -0.11 0.07 -12.25
CA TYR A 406 0.55 1.37 -12.09
C TYR A 406 2.01 1.23 -11.62
N ASP A 407 2.55 0.01 -11.54
CA ASP A 407 3.96 -0.23 -11.24
C ASP A 407 4.79 -0.07 -12.53
N ILE A 408 5.55 1.02 -12.61
CA ILE A 408 6.37 1.39 -13.77
C ILE A 408 7.43 0.32 -14.07
N THR A 409 7.90 -0.41 -13.05
CA THR A 409 8.85 -1.51 -13.23
C THR A 409 8.26 -2.70 -13.98
N LYS A 410 6.92 -2.81 -14.04
CA LYS A 410 6.19 -3.85 -14.78
C LYS A 410 5.79 -3.43 -16.19
N MET A 411 5.85 -2.13 -16.50
CA MET A 411 5.61 -1.63 -17.86
C MET A 411 6.59 -2.25 -18.87
N SER A 412 6.18 -2.33 -20.13
CA SER A 412 7.10 -2.72 -21.19
C SER A 412 8.14 -1.61 -21.43
N SER A 413 9.31 -1.98 -21.97
CA SER A 413 10.37 -1.03 -22.30
C SER A 413 9.90 0.02 -23.31
N ILE A 414 9.09 -0.41 -24.29
CA ILE A 414 8.52 0.46 -25.32
C ILE A 414 7.54 1.46 -24.71
N ASP A 415 6.68 1.00 -23.79
CA ASP A 415 5.70 1.89 -23.15
C ASP A 415 6.40 2.93 -22.27
N ARG A 416 7.47 2.54 -21.55
CA ARG A 416 8.26 3.49 -20.77
C ARG A 416 8.98 4.51 -21.65
N GLU A 417 9.63 4.07 -22.72
CA GLU A 417 10.30 4.96 -23.70
C GLU A 417 9.32 5.99 -24.28
N ALA A 418 8.09 5.57 -24.60
CA ALA A 418 7.08 6.42 -25.22
C ALA A 418 6.61 7.58 -24.34
N VAL A 419 6.70 7.45 -23.01
CA VAL A 419 6.24 8.46 -22.05
C VAL A 419 7.38 9.09 -21.26
N ALA A 420 8.64 8.68 -21.46
CA ALA A 420 9.81 9.30 -20.85
C ALA A 420 10.07 10.70 -21.42
N PHE A 421 10.50 11.65 -20.58
CA PHE A 421 10.74 13.03 -21.01
C PHE A 421 11.83 13.15 -22.09
N ASP A 422 12.83 12.28 -22.06
CA ASP A 422 13.93 12.25 -23.02
C ASP A 422 13.72 11.24 -24.16
N GLY A 423 12.56 10.56 -24.19
CA GLY A 423 12.25 9.51 -25.15
C GLY A 423 13.15 8.27 -25.04
N THR A 424 13.74 8.01 -23.87
CA THR A 424 14.57 6.83 -23.59
C THR A 424 13.99 6.04 -22.41
N ASP A 425 13.97 4.71 -22.49
CA ASP A 425 13.52 3.88 -21.36
C ASP A 425 14.44 4.10 -20.12
N PRO A 426 13.92 4.67 -19.01
CA PRO A 426 14.72 4.97 -17.81
C PRO A 426 15.27 3.70 -17.14
N LEU A 427 14.74 2.53 -17.46
CA LEU A 427 15.13 1.24 -16.89
C LEU A 427 15.83 0.31 -17.91
N ALA A 428 16.25 0.81 -19.07
CA ALA A 428 16.86 0.01 -20.14
C ALA A 428 18.07 -0.83 -19.67
N ASN A 429 18.84 -0.31 -18.70
CA ASN A 429 20.05 -0.94 -18.18
C ASN A 429 19.82 -1.82 -16.95
N ILE A 430 18.58 -1.91 -16.46
CA ILE A 430 18.25 -2.71 -15.29
C ILE A 430 17.97 -4.16 -15.68
N PRO A 431 18.56 -5.16 -15.00
CA PRO A 431 18.23 -6.55 -15.24
C PRO A 431 16.75 -6.83 -15.00
N ARG A 432 16.07 -7.50 -15.95
CA ARG A 432 14.65 -7.89 -15.82
C ARG A 432 14.34 -8.65 -14.53
N LYS A 433 15.31 -9.39 -14.01
CA LYS A 433 15.18 -10.10 -12.73
C LYS A 433 14.99 -9.12 -11.56
N ALA A 434 15.79 -8.05 -11.52
CA ALA A 434 15.69 -7.02 -10.48
C ALA A 434 14.34 -6.28 -10.53
N LEU A 435 13.85 -6.00 -11.74
CA LEU A 435 12.51 -5.41 -11.95
C LEU A 435 11.39 -6.33 -11.45
N ARG A 436 11.47 -7.64 -11.71
CA ARG A 436 10.45 -8.60 -11.28
C ARG A 436 10.44 -8.82 -9.77
N GLU A 437 11.61 -8.84 -9.15
CA GLU A 437 11.78 -9.16 -7.74
C GLU A 437 11.64 -7.95 -6.82
N ASN A 438 11.29 -6.76 -7.35
CA ASN A 438 11.14 -5.51 -6.59
C ASN A 438 12.41 -5.17 -5.81
N LEU A 439 13.58 -5.30 -6.47
CA LEU A 439 14.90 -5.13 -5.84
C LEU A 439 15.53 -3.76 -6.15
N LEU A 440 14.74 -2.82 -6.64
CA LEU A 440 15.23 -1.47 -6.95
C LEU A 440 15.00 -0.55 -5.76
N ASP A 441 16.08 0.07 -5.29
CA ASP A 441 16.03 1.24 -4.43
C ASP A 441 16.14 2.46 -5.36
N ILE A 442 15.06 3.21 -5.46
CA ILE A 442 14.97 4.42 -6.28
C ILE A 442 15.03 5.59 -5.31
N ALA A 443 15.99 6.48 -5.54
CA ALA A 443 16.36 7.57 -4.66
C ALA A 443 15.56 8.84 -4.95
#